data_AF-A0A841K086-F1
#
_entry.id   AF-A0A841K086-F1
#
_cell.length_a   1.000
_cell.length_b   1.000
_cell.length_c   1.000
_cell.angle_alpha   90.00
_cell.angle_beta   90.00
_cell.angle_gamma   90.00
#
_symmetry.space_group_name_H-M   'P 1'
#
loop_
_entity.id
_entity.type
_entity.pdbx_description
1 polymer ?
#
loop_
_entity_poly.entity_id
_entity_poly.type
_entity_poly.pdbx_seq_one_letter_code
_entity_poly.pdbx_strand_id
1 'polypeptide(L)'
;MTRSARSIFLLVLLSITVAPLHARVTRVDIASRTDVLNGQSFGAAGAYERVSGRIYFSLAVANPHNQGIVDLRNAVNLKDGEVEFSSDFVAIRPKDPAKSNGSMILEIPNRGKRIIVAFIDGGDADVAKDAGDAWLLRKGYTIVSLGWEWDATGPGALRFYAPIAKEDGKTITGLLRGDLMPSKVMAEIPLGHLVLGNIGGTEYPVSAPDDPRNTLTVRDSPDAQRTAIPRSEWQFAHTVDGKLAPSDRYIHLNGGFLPGKIYEYVYVAADPVIAGGAFAAVRDLASYAKHAPDSIVPVARVYGQGISQDGRFLRDFLYEGFNADEDGKIALDGSLLTSPEPAAAVSTTASRSPRAMGNRPHLSFSPPTSFPSPIFPSVIQSQKKPADCSTALPLTKSYRISFSPTPLSNTGAVPPPLSTSARTENTTHPSRTTYASITSPVCSISPVLFRPHEAKMTFSVSSRSRRSPIDT
;
A
#
# COMPACT_ATOMS: atom_id res chain seq x y z
N MET A 1 34.78 39.38 -39.02
CA MET A 1 34.39 38.54 -37.87
C MET A 1 34.47 37.08 -38.30
N THR A 2 35.39 36.33 -37.71
CA THR A 2 35.81 34.99 -38.12
C THR A 2 34.73 33.94 -37.86
N ARG A 3 34.64 32.91 -38.72
CA ARG A 3 33.69 31.78 -38.60
C ARG A 3 33.67 31.13 -37.20
N SER A 4 34.76 31.23 -36.45
CA SER A 4 34.88 30.75 -35.07
C SER A 4 33.98 31.49 -34.07
N ALA A 5 33.64 32.75 -34.31
CA ALA A 5 32.78 33.54 -33.41
C ALA A 5 31.29 33.16 -33.52
N ARG A 6 30.86 32.63 -34.68
CA ARG A 6 29.48 32.14 -34.87
C ARG A 6 29.21 30.80 -34.19
N SER A 7 30.21 29.91 -34.10
CA SER A 7 30.07 28.62 -33.43
C SER A 7 29.99 28.73 -31.91
N ILE A 8 30.69 29.72 -31.32
CA ILE A 8 30.62 29.97 -29.87
C ILE A 8 29.26 30.58 -29.50
N PHE A 9 28.70 31.43 -30.36
CA PHE A 9 27.37 32.01 -30.12
C PHE A 9 26.24 30.97 -30.21
N LEU A 10 26.39 29.91 -31.03
CA LEU A 10 25.42 28.80 -31.08
C LEU A 10 25.50 27.87 -29.86
N LEU A 11 26.70 27.64 -29.31
CA LEU A 11 26.87 26.85 -28.08
C LEU A 11 26.38 27.60 -26.83
N VAL A 12 26.53 28.93 -26.79
CA VAL A 12 26.01 29.77 -25.70
C VAL A 12 24.48 29.97 -25.79
N LEU A 13 23.89 29.93 -27.00
CA LEU A 13 22.43 29.87 -27.16
C LEU A 13 21.84 28.47 -26.88
N LEU A 14 22.63 27.39 -26.89
CA LEU A 14 22.15 26.07 -26.49
C LEU A 14 22.19 25.86 -24.95
N SER A 15 22.79 26.81 -24.22
CA SER A 15 22.66 26.95 -22.77
C SER A 15 21.44 27.81 -22.37
N ILE A 16 20.42 27.91 -23.23
CA ILE A 16 19.08 28.28 -22.78
C ILE A 16 18.70 27.28 -21.70
N THR A 17 18.67 27.80 -20.47
CA THR A 17 18.14 27.21 -19.25
C THR A 17 17.20 26.04 -19.54
N VAL A 18 17.72 24.81 -19.43
CA VAL A 18 16.88 23.68 -19.08
C VAL A 18 16.41 24.03 -17.68
N ALA A 19 15.26 24.68 -17.57
CA ALA A 19 14.58 24.78 -16.30
C ALA A 19 14.52 23.35 -15.77
N PRO A 20 15.07 23.05 -14.58
CA PRO A 20 14.98 21.72 -14.02
C PRO A 20 13.51 21.30 -14.09
N LEU A 21 13.23 20.25 -14.84
CA LEU A 21 11.93 19.61 -14.85
C LEU A 21 11.82 18.96 -13.47
N HIS A 22 11.40 19.76 -12.49
CA HIS A 22 11.25 19.32 -11.12
C HIS A 22 10.25 18.16 -11.06
N ALA A 23 10.38 17.28 -10.07
CA ALA A 23 9.32 16.35 -9.68
C ALA A 23 8.03 17.15 -9.43
N ARG A 24 7.15 17.25 -10.43
CA ARG A 24 6.34 18.46 -10.54
C ARG A 24 4.93 18.23 -10.07
N VAL A 25 4.79 18.25 -8.76
CA VAL A 25 3.65 18.98 -8.21
C VAL A 25 3.59 20.34 -8.92
N THR A 26 2.63 20.52 -9.81
CA THR A 26 2.51 21.75 -10.62
C THR A 26 1.71 22.81 -9.88
N ARG A 27 0.82 22.38 -8.98
CA ARG A 27 -0.05 23.25 -8.20
C ARG A 27 -0.67 22.52 -7.02
N VAL A 28 -0.94 23.26 -5.95
CA VAL A 28 -1.76 22.80 -4.83
C VAL A 28 -2.94 23.74 -4.65
N ASP A 29 -4.15 23.24 -4.87
CA ASP A 29 -5.39 23.94 -4.58
C ASP A 29 -5.84 23.63 -3.17
N ILE A 30 -5.91 24.65 -2.33
CA ILE A 30 -6.39 24.53 -0.95
C ILE A 30 -7.88 24.82 -0.93
N ALA A 31 -8.68 23.81 -0.63
CA ALA A 31 -10.13 23.95 -0.49
C ALA A 31 -10.51 24.48 0.89
N SER A 32 -9.80 24.06 1.95
CA SER A 32 -10.05 24.56 3.30
C SER A 32 -8.83 24.47 4.21
N ARG A 33 -8.80 25.38 5.19
CA ARG A 33 -7.88 25.39 6.34
C ARG A 33 -8.70 25.58 7.60
N THR A 34 -8.48 24.71 8.58
CA THR A 34 -9.19 24.78 9.87
C THR A 34 -8.23 24.46 11.00
N ASP A 35 -8.36 25.15 12.12
CA ASP A 35 -7.58 24.82 13.31
C ASP A 35 -8.00 23.46 13.88
N VAL A 36 -7.01 22.64 14.24
CA VAL A 36 -7.27 21.37 14.93
C VAL A 36 -7.68 21.68 16.36
N LEU A 37 -8.80 21.08 16.82
CA LEU A 37 -9.34 21.25 18.18
C LEU A 37 -9.37 22.72 18.63
N ASN A 38 -9.90 23.61 17.79
CA ASN A 38 -10.05 25.05 18.07
C ASN A 38 -8.72 25.76 18.42
N GLY A 39 -7.61 25.31 17.85
CA GLY A 39 -6.30 25.95 18.03
C GLY A 39 -5.56 25.49 19.29
N GLN A 40 -5.99 24.38 19.89
CA GLN A 40 -5.28 23.75 21.00
C GLN A 40 -3.81 23.52 20.65
N SER A 41 -2.93 23.78 21.63
CA SER A 41 -1.49 23.54 21.50
C SER A 41 -1.11 22.12 21.90
N PHE A 42 -0.20 21.50 21.14
CA PHE A 42 0.29 20.13 21.36
C PHE A 42 1.76 20.14 21.76
N GLY A 43 2.03 20.36 23.05
CA GLY A 43 3.39 20.41 23.59
C GLY A 43 4.24 21.49 22.90
N ALA A 44 5.49 21.15 22.57
CA ALA A 44 6.42 22.08 21.92
C ALA A 44 6.08 22.34 20.44
N ALA A 45 5.27 21.48 19.80
CA ALA A 45 4.90 21.61 18.40
C ALA A 45 3.89 22.75 18.15
N GLY A 46 3.24 23.26 19.21
CA GLY A 46 2.28 24.35 19.10
C GLY A 46 0.91 23.90 18.56
N ALA A 47 0.15 24.87 18.04
CA ALA A 47 -1.15 24.63 17.43
C ALA A 47 -1.01 23.99 16.04
N TYR A 48 -1.98 23.16 15.66
CA TYR A 48 -2.04 22.50 14.36
C TYR A 48 -3.17 23.04 13.50
N GLU A 49 -2.99 22.95 12.19
CA GLU A 49 -4.05 23.15 11.20
C GLU A 49 -4.28 21.88 10.39
N ARG A 50 -5.54 21.70 9.97
CA ARG A 50 -5.98 20.74 8.96
C ARG A 50 -6.17 21.49 7.65
N VAL A 51 -5.46 21.06 6.62
CA VAL A 51 -5.53 21.61 5.27
C VAL A 51 -6.06 20.52 4.35
N SER A 52 -7.16 20.75 3.64
CA SER A 52 -7.66 19.82 2.62
C SER A 52 -7.77 20.48 1.26
N GLY A 53 -7.57 19.70 0.22
CA GLY A 53 -7.54 20.23 -1.14
C GLY A 53 -7.13 19.19 -2.17
N ARG A 54 -6.63 19.69 -3.29
CA ARG A 54 -6.19 18.90 -4.43
C ARG A 54 -4.78 19.28 -4.84
N ILE A 55 -3.96 18.27 -5.08
CA ILE A 55 -2.60 18.42 -5.61
C ILE A 55 -2.59 17.96 -7.07
N TYR A 56 -1.92 18.72 -7.93
CA TYR A 56 -1.83 18.47 -9.36
C TYR A 56 -0.39 18.09 -9.70
N PHE A 57 -0.26 17.10 -10.57
CA PHE A 57 1.01 16.56 -10.99
C PHE A 57 1.08 16.58 -12.51
N SER A 58 2.29 16.49 -13.04
CA SER A 58 2.49 16.24 -14.45
C SER A 58 3.74 15.42 -14.68
N LEU A 59 3.64 14.42 -15.55
CA LEU A 59 4.70 13.47 -15.81
C LEU A 59 5.20 13.52 -17.23
N ALA A 60 6.51 13.68 -17.36
CA ALA A 60 7.19 13.58 -18.64
C ALA A 60 7.20 12.12 -19.08
N VAL A 61 6.59 11.84 -20.23
CA VAL A 61 6.58 10.50 -20.84
C VAL A 61 7.98 9.99 -21.15
N ALA A 62 8.90 10.91 -21.45
CA ALA A 62 10.28 10.60 -21.80
C ALA A 62 11.14 10.30 -20.56
N ASN A 63 10.71 10.69 -19.35
CA ASN A 63 11.49 10.49 -18.14
C ASN A 63 11.63 8.98 -17.84
N PRO A 64 12.86 8.44 -17.69
CA PRO A 64 13.07 7.03 -17.35
C PRO A 64 12.30 6.55 -16.11
N HIS A 65 12.12 7.40 -15.10
CA HIS A 65 11.39 7.09 -13.88
C HIS A 65 9.87 6.98 -14.08
N ASN A 66 9.35 7.37 -15.25
CA ASN A 66 7.94 7.25 -15.62
C ASN A 66 7.68 6.11 -16.61
N GLN A 67 8.73 5.48 -17.17
CA GLN A 67 8.60 4.43 -18.19
C GLN A 67 7.96 3.13 -17.67
N GLY A 68 7.99 2.90 -16.36
CA GLY A 68 7.26 1.80 -15.71
C GLY A 68 5.74 2.00 -15.67
N ILE A 69 5.24 3.21 -15.96
CA ILE A 69 3.80 3.50 -15.97
C ILE A 69 3.22 3.03 -17.32
N VAL A 70 2.45 1.94 -17.25
CA VAL A 70 1.77 1.37 -18.41
C VAL A 70 0.80 2.40 -19.02
N ASP A 71 0.78 2.47 -20.35
CA ASP A 71 -0.11 3.31 -21.17
C ASP A 71 0.01 4.82 -20.93
N LEU A 72 1.06 5.31 -20.26
CA LEU A 72 1.25 6.74 -20.06
C LEU A 72 1.29 7.53 -21.38
N ARG A 73 1.91 6.95 -22.43
CA ARG A 73 1.96 7.51 -23.80
C ARG A 73 0.60 7.58 -24.47
N ASN A 74 -0.37 6.83 -23.97
CA ASN A 74 -1.70 6.70 -24.52
C ASN A 74 -2.70 7.59 -23.77
N ALA A 75 -2.26 8.39 -22.78
CA ALA A 75 -3.14 9.26 -22.01
C ALA A 75 -3.91 10.23 -22.92
N VAL A 76 -5.23 10.34 -22.71
CA VAL A 76 -6.11 11.25 -23.47
C VAL A 76 -5.73 12.73 -23.33
N ASN A 77 -5.05 13.07 -22.25
CA ASN A 77 -4.60 14.42 -21.95
C ASN A 77 -3.08 14.58 -22.11
N LEU A 78 -2.42 13.66 -22.84
CA LEU A 78 -1.02 13.84 -23.23
C LEU A 78 -0.91 15.12 -24.08
N LYS A 79 -0.12 16.07 -23.60
CA LYS A 79 0.15 17.34 -24.28
C LYS A 79 1.60 17.72 -24.06
N ASP A 80 2.29 18.16 -25.12
CA ASP A 80 3.67 18.62 -25.05
C ASP A 80 4.65 17.60 -24.40
N GLY A 81 4.37 16.30 -24.56
CA GLY A 81 5.17 15.20 -23.98
C GLY A 81 4.85 14.87 -22.52
N GLU A 82 3.80 15.46 -21.96
CA GLU A 82 3.48 15.46 -20.55
C GLU A 82 2.04 15.00 -20.28
N VAL A 83 1.85 14.27 -19.18
CA VAL A 83 0.53 13.79 -18.75
C VAL A 83 0.19 14.36 -17.40
N GLU A 84 -0.90 15.10 -17.32
CA GLU A 84 -1.38 15.69 -16.07
C GLU A 84 -2.33 14.76 -15.33
N PHE A 85 -2.31 14.82 -14.00
CA PHE A 85 -3.34 14.21 -13.15
C PHE A 85 -3.40 14.92 -11.80
N SER A 86 -4.33 14.50 -10.95
CA SER A 86 -4.49 15.11 -9.63
C SER A 86 -4.91 14.10 -8.58
N SER A 87 -4.72 14.48 -7.32
CA SER A 87 -5.16 13.70 -6.17
C SER A 87 -5.73 14.62 -5.11
N ASP A 88 -6.78 14.17 -4.44
CA ASP A 88 -7.20 14.80 -3.20
C ASP A 88 -6.18 14.51 -2.09
N PHE A 89 -6.03 15.45 -1.17
CA PHE A 89 -5.17 15.27 0.00
C PHE A 89 -5.78 15.92 1.25
N VAL A 90 -5.33 15.45 2.41
CA VAL A 90 -5.47 16.18 3.67
C VAL A 90 -4.13 16.18 4.39
N ALA A 91 -3.70 17.36 4.83
CA ALA A 91 -2.53 17.56 5.66
C ALA A 91 -2.93 18.02 7.06
N ILE A 92 -2.38 17.39 8.09
CA ILE A 92 -2.40 17.82 9.49
C ILE A 92 -0.97 18.24 9.82
N ARG A 93 -0.76 19.52 10.14
CA ARG A 93 0.59 20.07 10.30
C ARG A 93 0.64 21.16 11.37
N PRO A 94 1.81 21.39 11.99
CA PRO A 94 2.01 22.57 12.83
C PRO A 94 1.71 23.86 12.07
N LYS A 95 1.01 24.82 12.70
CA LYS A 95 0.81 26.16 12.12
C LYS A 95 2.11 26.94 11.98
N ASP A 96 3.07 26.65 12.84
CA ASP A 96 4.44 27.13 12.77
C ASP A 96 5.36 25.99 12.30
N PRO A 97 5.79 25.98 11.03
CA PRO A 97 6.66 24.94 10.49
C PRO A 97 7.98 24.79 11.25
N ALA A 98 8.48 25.85 11.90
CA ALA A 98 9.72 25.80 12.69
C ALA A 98 9.58 24.95 13.96
N LYS A 99 8.34 24.64 14.37
CA LYS A 99 8.04 23.74 15.50
C LYS A 99 7.76 22.30 15.08
N SER A 100 7.84 21.99 13.78
CA SER A 100 7.80 20.61 13.29
C SER A 100 9.07 19.86 13.69
N ASN A 101 8.97 18.54 13.83
CA ASN A 101 10.13 17.65 13.96
C ASN A 101 10.80 17.34 12.61
N GLY A 102 10.34 17.96 11.52
CA GLY A 102 10.86 17.80 10.17
C GLY A 102 10.55 16.44 9.55
N SER A 103 9.59 15.68 10.08
CA SER A 103 9.17 14.38 9.55
C SER A 103 7.70 14.39 9.14
N MET A 104 7.43 13.84 7.96
CA MET A 104 6.09 13.56 7.46
C MET A 104 5.77 12.08 7.58
N ILE A 105 4.58 11.76 8.10
CA ILE A 105 3.92 10.48 7.84
C ILE A 105 3.03 10.67 6.62
N LEU A 106 3.37 9.98 5.52
CA LEU A 106 2.58 9.96 4.29
C LEU A 106 1.69 8.72 4.29
N GLU A 107 0.45 8.89 4.73
CA GLU A 107 -0.57 7.85 4.74
C GLU A 107 -1.12 7.62 3.33
N ILE A 108 -1.14 6.35 2.93
CA ILE A 108 -1.89 5.87 1.77
C ILE A 108 -3.26 5.39 2.28
N PRO A 109 -4.34 6.16 2.05
CA PRO A 109 -5.63 5.94 2.67
C PRO A 109 -6.37 4.77 2.03
N ASN A 110 -6.82 3.82 2.85
CA ASN A 110 -7.56 2.65 2.39
C ASN A 110 -8.91 3.06 1.81
N ARG A 111 -9.14 2.88 0.51
CA ARG A 111 -10.41 3.29 -0.15
C ARG A 111 -10.74 4.76 0.11
N GLY A 112 -9.70 5.58 0.11
CA GLY A 112 -9.78 7.01 0.40
C GLY A 112 -10.04 7.36 1.87
N LYS A 113 -10.11 6.38 2.78
CA LYS A 113 -10.35 6.60 4.21
C LYS A 113 -9.04 6.67 4.98
N ARG A 114 -8.92 7.72 5.79
CA ARG A 114 -7.78 8.03 6.64
C ARG A 114 -7.99 7.38 8.00
N ILE A 115 -6.96 6.82 8.60
CA ILE A 115 -7.06 6.10 9.87
C ILE A 115 -5.82 6.23 10.75
N ILE A 116 -4.66 6.65 10.21
CA ILE A 116 -3.38 6.53 10.91
C ILE A 116 -3.32 7.26 12.26
N VAL A 117 -3.97 8.43 12.37
CA VAL A 117 -4.08 9.17 13.64
C VAL A 117 -4.84 8.34 14.66
N ALA A 118 -6.07 7.93 14.34
CA ALA A 118 -6.91 7.10 15.21
C ALA A 118 -6.24 5.77 15.57
N PHE A 119 -5.45 5.20 14.64
CA PHE A 119 -4.74 3.95 14.86
C PHE A 119 -3.58 4.05 15.85
N ILE A 120 -2.85 5.17 15.85
CA ILE A 120 -1.66 5.38 16.72
C ILE A 120 -2.05 6.08 18.02
N ASP A 121 -2.75 7.21 17.91
CA ASP A 121 -3.05 8.12 19.02
C ASP A 121 -4.40 7.77 19.68
N GLY A 122 -5.23 6.95 19.04
CA GLY A 122 -6.63 6.76 19.42
C GLY A 122 -7.52 7.93 18.94
N GLY A 123 -8.79 7.94 19.36
CA GLY A 123 -9.74 8.99 18.99
C GLY A 123 -10.42 8.78 17.63
N ASP A 124 -10.66 9.87 16.90
CA ASP A 124 -11.38 9.87 15.61
C ASP A 124 -10.40 9.95 14.41
N ALA A 125 -10.81 9.43 13.26
CA ALA A 125 -10.06 9.55 12.02
C ALA A 125 -9.91 11.02 11.58
N ASP A 126 -10.90 11.87 11.89
CA ASP A 126 -10.81 13.31 11.77
C ASP A 126 -10.32 13.93 13.08
N VAL A 127 -9.01 14.20 13.12
CA VAL A 127 -8.31 14.80 14.27
C VAL A 127 -8.94 16.12 14.75
N ALA A 128 -9.71 16.80 13.90
CA ALA A 128 -10.44 18.01 14.28
C ALA A 128 -11.59 17.74 15.27
N LYS A 129 -12.05 16.48 15.39
CA LYS A 129 -13.09 16.05 16.33
C LYS A 129 -12.49 15.50 17.62
N ASP A 130 -11.56 14.56 17.49
CA ASP A 130 -10.88 13.92 18.61
C ASP A 130 -9.50 13.45 18.15
N ALA A 131 -8.45 13.95 18.80
CA ALA A 131 -7.07 13.58 18.51
C ALA A 131 -6.56 12.42 19.38
N GLY A 132 -7.42 11.83 20.22
CA GLY A 132 -7.05 10.80 21.18
C GLY A 132 -6.01 11.32 22.16
N ASP A 133 -4.92 10.58 22.32
CA ASP A 133 -3.79 11.03 23.11
C ASP A 133 -2.91 12.05 22.36
N ALA A 134 -3.06 12.23 21.04
CA ALA A 134 -2.31 13.17 20.21
C ALA A 134 -0.77 13.03 20.27
N TRP A 135 -0.24 11.81 20.46
CA TRP A 135 1.20 11.59 20.51
C TRP A 135 1.91 12.08 19.23
N LEU A 136 1.38 11.81 18.04
CA LEU A 136 1.98 12.28 16.78
C LEU A 136 2.09 13.81 16.75
N LEU A 137 1.01 14.51 17.13
CA LEU A 137 0.97 15.97 17.14
C LEU A 137 1.93 16.55 18.18
N ARG A 138 1.96 16.00 19.40
CA ARG A 138 2.90 16.42 20.46
C ARG A 138 4.36 16.19 20.08
N LYS A 139 4.63 15.21 19.23
CA LYS A 139 5.97 14.92 18.70
C LYS A 139 6.34 15.75 17.47
N GLY A 140 5.45 16.62 16.98
CA GLY A 140 5.77 17.56 15.90
C GLY A 140 5.67 16.96 14.49
N TYR A 141 5.01 15.81 14.32
CA TYR A 141 4.87 15.20 13.00
C TYR A 141 3.91 15.97 12.10
N THR A 142 4.29 16.14 10.84
CA THR A 142 3.34 16.44 9.76
C THR A 142 2.71 15.13 9.29
N ILE A 143 1.40 15.09 9.06
CA ILE A 143 0.69 13.90 8.60
C ILE A 143 -0.05 14.28 7.33
N VAL A 144 0.22 13.60 6.23
CA VAL A 144 -0.46 13.83 4.95
C VAL A 144 -1.07 12.52 4.49
N SER A 145 -2.35 12.56 4.15
CA SER A 145 -3.04 11.46 3.47
C SER A 145 -3.24 11.85 2.02
N LEU A 146 -2.83 11.01 1.06
CA LEU A 146 -2.92 11.29 -0.38
C LEU A 146 -3.78 10.21 -1.06
N GLY A 147 -4.84 10.61 -1.78
CA GLY A 147 -5.63 9.69 -2.59
C GLY A 147 -4.79 8.93 -3.62
N TRP A 148 -4.92 7.60 -3.65
CA TRP A 148 -4.17 6.74 -4.58
C TRP A 148 -5.10 5.85 -5.42
N GLU A 149 -6.23 5.45 -4.84
CA GLU A 149 -7.22 4.59 -5.47
C GLU A 149 -8.18 5.46 -6.31
N TRP A 150 -8.32 5.11 -7.59
CA TRP A 150 -9.07 5.91 -8.56
C TRP A 150 -10.57 5.65 -8.52
N ASP A 151 -10.98 4.50 -8.00
CA ASP A 151 -12.37 4.07 -7.85
C ASP A 151 -12.87 4.18 -6.40
N ALA A 152 -12.10 4.82 -5.52
CA ALA A 152 -12.52 5.14 -4.16
C ALA A 152 -13.79 6.01 -4.17
N THR A 153 -14.75 5.66 -3.32
CA THR A 153 -16.05 6.33 -3.24
C THR A 153 -16.54 6.53 -1.80
N GLY A 154 -17.54 7.41 -1.67
CA GLY A 154 -18.20 7.72 -0.42
C GLY A 154 -17.82 9.11 0.13
N PRO A 155 -18.56 9.60 1.15
CA PRO A 155 -18.34 10.91 1.72
C PRO A 155 -16.91 11.05 2.30
N GLY A 156 -16.17 12.06 1.83
CA GLY A 156 -14.83 12.37 2.33
C GLY A 156 -13.73 11.39 1.89
N ALA A 157 -14.00 10.46 0.98
CA ALA A 157 -12.99 9.57 0.42
C ALA A 157 -11.99 10.36 -0.44
N LEU A 158 -10.70 10.25 -0.13
CA LEU A 158 -9.64 10.85 -0.95
C LEU A 158 -9.41 10.03 -2.22
N ARG A 159 -9.54 10.68 -3.37
CA ARG A 159 -9.50 10.03 -4.68
C ARG A 159 -8.30 10.43 -5.51
N PHE A 160 -7.77 9.47 -6.26
CA PHE A 160 -6.83 9.72 -7.36
C PHE A 160 -7.59 9.92 -8.68
N TYR A 161 -7.29 10.99 -9.41
CA TYR A 161 -7.93 11.32 -10.67
C TYR A 161 -7.00 10.92 -11.82
N ALA A 162 -7.04 9.62 -12.12
CA ALA A 162 -6.25 9.03 -13.18
C ALA A 162 -6.78 9.45 -14.58
N PRO A 163 -5.90 9.71 -15.55
CA PRO A 163 -6.30 9.90 -16.94
C PRO A 163 -6.67 8.55 -17.57
N ILE A 164 -7.50 8.60 -18.60
CA ILE A 164 -7.87 7.43 -19.40
C ILE A 164 -6.81 7.23 -20.50
N ALA A 165 -6.48 5.98 -20.81
CA ALA A 165 -5.65 5.63 -21.96
C ALA A 165 -6.50 5.33 -23.21
N LYS A 166 -6.01 5.77 -24.37
CA LYS A 166 -6.56 5.50 -25.69
C LYS A 166 -5.48 5.04 -26.67
N GLU A 167 -5.84 4.10 -27.52
CA GLU A 167 -4.95 3.63 -28.61
C GLU A 167 -5.33 4.37 -29.89
N ASP A 168 -4.43 5.21 -30.40
CA ASP A 168 -4.66 6.06 -31.58
C ASP A 168 -5.97 6.86 -31.50
N GLY A 169 -6.28 7.39 -30.30
CA GLY A 169 -7.51 8.15 -30.03
C GLY A 169 -8.78 7.30 -29.90
N LYS A 170 -8.69 5.97 -30.00
CA LYS A 170 -9.81 5.02 -29.85
C LYS A 170 -9.86 4.45 -28.44
N THR A 171 -11.06 4.09 -28.01
CA THR A 171 -11.30 3.39 -26.74
C THR A 171 -10.59 2.05 -26.74
N ILE A 172 -9.83 1.80 -25.68
CA ILE A 172 -9.24 0.50 -25.40
C ILE A 172 -10.30 -0.34 -24.68
N THR A 173 -10.51 -1.57 -25.12
CA THR A 173 -11.39 -2.55 -24.46
C THR A 173 -10.60 -3.78 -24.05
N GLY A 174 -10.99 -4.42 -22.96
CA GLY A 174 -10.29 -5.58 -22.43
C GLY A 174 -11.14 -6.36 -21.45
N LEU A 175 -10.69 -7.55 -21.08
CA LEU A 175 -11.34 -8.34 -20.05
C LEU A 175 -10.84 -7.91 -18.68
N LEU A 176 -11.77 -7.50 -17.83
CA LEU A 176 -11.56 -7.37 -16.40
C LEU A 176 -11.96 -8.66 -15.71
N ARG A 177 -11.19 -9.06 -14.70
CA ARG A 177 -11.50 -10.20 -13.84
C ARG A 177 -11.53 -9.74 -12.39
N GLY A 178 -12.57 -10.13 -11.66
CA GLY A 178 -12.65 -9.98 -10.22
C GLY A 178 -13.26 -11.21 -9.58
N ASP A 179 -13.00 -11.42 -8.30
CA ASP A 179 -13.68 -12.41 -7.50
C ASP A 179 -14.10 -11.85 -6.14
N LEU A 180 -15.11 -12.49 -5.55
CA LEU A 180 -15.58 -12.17 -4.22
C LEU A 180 -16.14 -13.40 -3.52
N MET A 181 -16.13 -13.34 -2.20
CA MET A 181 -16.69 -14.37 -1.34
C MET A 181 -17.77 -13.72 -0.46
N PRO A 182 -19.06 -13.90 -0.78
CA PRO A 182 -20.15 -13.40 0.05
C PRO A 182 -20.07 -13.98 1.46
N SER A 183 -20.39 -13.17 2.47
CA SER A 183 -20.53 -13.62 3.86
C SER A 183 -21.97 -13.97 4.23
N LYS A 184 -22.93 -13.71 3.32
CA LYS A 184 -24.35 -14.01 3.44
C LYS A 184 -24.93 -14.31 2.06
N VAL A 185 -26.15 -14.84 2.03
CA VAL A 185 -26.88 -14.98 0.77
C VAL A 185 -27.15 -13.60 0.18
N MET A 186 -26.89 -13.44 -1.12
CA MET A 186 -27.12 -12.19 -1.85
C MET A 186 -27.77 -12.52 -3.19
N ALA A 187 -28.85 -11.86 -3.58
CA ALA A 187 -29.42 -12.03 -4.93
C ALA A 187 -28.52 -11.39 -6.01
N GLU A 188 -27.80 -10.34 -5.61
CA GLU A 188 -26.99 -9.50 -6.47
C GLU A 188 -25.68 -9.20 -5.77
N ILE A 189 -24.60 -9.09 -6.55
CA ILE A 189 -23.30 -8.63 -6.07
C ILE A 189 -22.89 -7.36 -6.82
N PRO A 190 -22.27 -6.39 -6.13
CA PRO A 190 -21.66 -5.25 -6.81
C PRO A 190 -20.39 -5.70 -7.54
N LEU A 191 -20.07 -5.02 -8.65
CA LEU A 191 -18.75 -5.02 -9.24
C LEU A 191 -17.82 -4.18 -8.37
N GLY A 192 -16.58 -4.63 -8.21
CA GLY A 192 -15.60 -4.06 -7.30
C GLY A 192 -15.49 -4.79 -5.97
N HIS A 193 -14.76 -4.17 -5.04
CA HIS A 193 -14.32 -4.84 -3.83
C HIS A 193 -15.41 -4.91 -2.76
N LEU A 194 -15.94 -6.10 -2.48
CA LEU A 194 -16.81 -6.34 -1.33
C LEU A 194 -16.00 -6.78 -0.11
N VAL A 195 -15.96 -5.97 0.95
CA VAL A 195 -15.28 -6.31 2.21
C VAL A 195 -16.24 -6.16 3.38
N LEU A 196 -16.49 -7.27 4.07
CA LEU A 196 -17.39 -7.32 5.23
C LEU A 196 -18.78 -6.71 4.94
N GLY A 197 -19.27 -6.88 3.70
CA GLY A 197 -20.56 -6.35 3.25
C GLY A 197 -20.53 -4.89 2.78
N ASN A 198 -19.38 -4.21 2.81
CA ASN A 198 -19.20 -2.86 2.29
C ASN A 198 -18.48 -2.86 0.94
N ILE A 199 -18.96 -2.05 0.01
CA ILE A 199 -18.28 -1.80 -1.26
C ILE A 199 -17.11 -0.85 -0.99
N GLY A 200 -15.92 -1.21 -1.47
CA GLY A 200 -14.70 -0.43 -1.32
C GLY A 200 -14.41 0.54 -2.45
N GLY A 201 -14.89 0.22 -3.64
CA GLY A 201 -14.67 0.99 -4.85
C GLY A 201 -15.66 0.58 -5.93
N THR A 202 -15.80 1.41 -6.95
CA THR A 202 -16.81 1.20 -8.00
C THR A 202 -16.36 0.25 -9.12
N GLU A 203 -15.04 -0.05 -9.22
CA GLU A 203 -14.45 -0.76 -10.36
C GLU A 203 -14.79 -0.10 -11.72
N TYR A 204 -14.43 -0.77 -12.81
CA TYR A 204 -14.84 -0.38 -14.16
C TYR A 204 -16.31 -0.72 -14.46
N PRO A 205 -16.99 0.08 -15.29
CA PRO A 205 -18.25 -0.32 -15.91
C PRO A 205 -18.10 -1.55 -16.81
N VAL A 206 -19.16 -2.37 -16.85
CA VAL A 206 -19.35 -3.31 -17.96
C VAL A 206 -19.63 -2.53 -19.23
N SER A 207 -18.82 -2.74 -20.26
CA SER A 207 -18.92 -2.01 -21.53
C SER A 207 -19.69 -2.76 -22.62
N ALA A 208 -19.69 -4.09 -22.57
CA ALA A 208 -20.39 -4.94 -23.52
C ALA A 208 -21.09 -6.08 -22.77
N PRO A 209 -22.31 -5.87 -22.23
CA PRO A 209 -22.95 -6.83 -21.34
C PRO A 209 -23.27 -8.17 -22.00
N ASP A 210 -23.55 -8.18 -23.30
CA ASP A 210 -23.90 -9.39 -24.08
C ASP A 210 -22.69 -10.10 -24.71
N ASP A 211 -21.47 -9.62 -24.46
CA ASP A 211 -20.27 -10.24 -25.03
C ASP A 211 -20.11 -11.68 -24.51
N PRO A 212 -19.91 -12.68 -25.41
CA PRO A 212 -19.82 -14.08 -25.03
C PRO A 212 -18.57 -14.40 -24.20
N ARG A 213 -17.58 -13.50 -24.13
CA ARG A 213 -16.41 -13.63 -23.26
C ARG A 213 -16.73 -13.29 -21.80
N ASN A 214 -17.89 -12.72 -21.51
CA ASN A 214 -18.33 -12.48 -20.15
C ASN A 214 -18.66 -13.82 -19.48
N THR A 215 -18.00 -14.13 -18.36
CA THR A 215 -18.18 -15.41 -17.65
C THR A 215 -18.39 -15.19 -16.16
N LEU A 216 -19.20 -16.05 -15.55
CA LEU A 216 -19.32 -16.18 -14.11
C LEU A 216 -18.99 -17.62 -13.72
N THR A 217 -18.12 -17.80 -12.74
CA THR A 217 -17.74 -19.12 -12.23
C THR A 217 -17.84 -19.16 -10.71
N VAL A 218 -17.98 -20.35 -10.14
CA VAL A 218 -18.01 -20.59 -8.70
C VAL A 218 -17.03 -21.69 -8.32
N ARG A 219 -16.41 -21.56 -7.14
CA ARG A 219 -15.51 -22.55 -6.54
C ARG A 219 -15.55 -22.50 -5.01
N ASP A 220 -15.08 -23.57 -4.36
CA ASP A 220 -15.15 -23.74 -2.90
C ASP A 220 -13.87 -23.29 -2.19
N SER A 221 -12.75 -23.24 -2.89
CA SER A 221 -11.46 -22.78 -2.40
C SER A 221 -10.69 -22.07 -3.51
N PRO A 222 -9.66 -21.26 -3.18
CA PRO A 222 -8.87 -20.54 -4.18
C PRO A 222 -8.23 -21.43 -5.25
N ASP A 223 -7.86 -22.65 -4.89
CA ASP A 223 -7.20 -23.66 -5.71
C ASP A 223 -8.17 -24.68 -6.37
N ALA A 224 -9.44 -24.69 -5.96
CA ALA A 224 -10.45 -25.57 -6.55
C ALA A 224 -10.72 -25.22 -8.02
N GLN A 225 -11.14 -26.23 -8.78
CA GLN A 225 -11.58 -26.07 -10.16
C GLN A 225 -12.78 -25.11 -10.23
N ARG A 226 -12.76 -24.21 -11.23
CA ARG A 226 -13.88 -23.31 -11.53
C ARG A 226 -15.01 -24.09 -12.18
N THR A 227 -16.21 -23.96 -11.65
CA THR A 227 -17.45 -24.42 -12.28
C THR A 227 -18.13 -23.23 -12.93
N ALA A 228 -18.34 -23.29 -14.26
CA ALA A 228 -19.04 -22.22 -14.97
C ALA A 228 -20.52 -22.17 -14.58
N ILE A 229 -21.02 -20.97 -14.32
CA ILE A 229 -22.45 -20.70 -14.16
C ILE A 229 -23.02 -20.37 -15.55
N PRO A 230 -24.04 -21.11 -16.04
CA PRO A 230 -24.60 -20.88 -17.36
C PRO A 230 -25.06 -19.44 -17.54
N ARG A 231 -24.85 -18.86 -18.73
CA ARG A 231 -25.23 -17.47 -19.02
C ARG A 231 -26.73 -17.19 -18.83
N SER A 232 -27.58 -18.20 -18.96
CA SER A 232 -29.02 -18.07 -18.69
C SER A 232 -29.36 -17.82 -17.21
N GLU A 233 -28.44 -18.13 -16.29
CA GLU A 233 -28.66 -17.99 -14.84
C GLU A 233 -28.26 -16.63 -14.29
N TRP A 234 -27.57 -15.79 -15.05
CA TRP A 234 -27.06 -14.53 -14.53
C TRP A 234 -27.04 -13.43 -15.57
N GLN A 235 -27.15 -12.19 -15.10
CA GLN A 235 -27.15 -11.00 -15.94
C GLN A 235 -26.56 -9.81 -15.21
N PHE A 236 -26.09 -8.82 -15.96
CA PHE A 236 -25.66 -7.55 -15.39
C PHE A 236 -26.90 -6.70 -15.07
N ALA A 237 -27.32 -6.74 -13.81
CA ALA A 237 -28.58 -6.15 -13.35
C ALA A 237 -28.54 -5.82 -11.86
N HIS A 238 -29.35 -4.85 -11.46
CA HIS A 238 -29.53 -4.41 -10.08
C HIS A 238 -31.01 -4.15 -9.79
N THR A 239 -31.46 -4.50 -8.60
CA THR A 239 -32.82 -4.18 -8.16
C THR A 239 -32.91 -2.72 -7.71
N VAL A 240 -33.71 -1.93 -8.42
CA VAL A 240 -34.04 -0.54 -8.08
C VAL A 240 -35.55 -0.47 -7.84
N ASP A 241 -35.97 0.04 -6.68
CA ASP A 241 -37.38 0.15 -6.28
C ASP A 241 -38.16 -1.18 -6.41
N GLY A 242 -37.52 -2.29 -6.02
CA GLY A 242 -38.10 -3.63 -6.07
C GLY A 242 -38.22 -4.24 -7.46
N LYS A 243 -37.66 -3.59 -8.49
CA LYS A 243 -37.64 -4.08 -9.87
C LYS A 243 -36.21 -4.32 -10.33
N LEU A 244 -35.97 -5.51 -10.89
CA LEU A 244 -34.70 -5.84 -11.49
C LEU A 244 -34.54 -5.05 -12.81
N ALA A 245 -33.50 -4.23 -12.90
CA ALA A 245 -33.19 -3.41 -14.06
C ALA A 245 -31.76 -3.69 -14.55
N PRO A 246 -31.46 -3.51 -15.85
CA PRO A 246 -30.09 -3.59 -16.36
C PRO A 246 -29.15 -2.68 -15.57
N SER A 247 -27.94 -3.18 -15.29
CA SER A 247 -26.91 -2.44 -14.58
C SER A 247 -25.54 -2.78 -15.14
N ASP A 248 -24.65 -1.80 -15.20
CA ASP A 248 -23.23 -1.97 -15.54
C ASP A 248 -22.33 -2.00 -14.29
N ARG A 249 -22.93 -2.13 -13.10
CA ARG A 249 -22.24 -2.16 -11.79
C ARG A 249 -22.59 -3.35 -10.91
N TYR A 250 -23.52 -4.21 -11.33
CA TYR A 250 -23.98 -5.33 -10.52
C TYR A 250 -24.16 -6.58 -11.37
N ILE A 251 -24.02 -7.74 -10.73
CA ILE A 251 -24.38 -9.04 -11.29
C ILE A 251 -25.53 -9.59 -10.47
N HIS A 252 -26.62 -9.92 -11.14
CA HIS A 252 -27.72 -10.71 -10.59
C HIS A 252 -27.52 -12.17 -10.94
N LEU A 253 -27.77 -13.06 -9.99
CA LEU A 253 -27.73 -14.51 -10.17
C LEU A 253 -29.06 -15.12 -9.75
N ASN A 254 -29.70 -15.86 -10.64
CA ASN A 254 -30.87 -16.67 -10.33
C ASN A 254 -30.53 -17.67 -9.23
N GLY A 255 -31.34 -17.71 -8.17
CA GLY A 255 -31.05 -18.53 -6.97
C GLY A 255 -30.02 -17.92 -6.01
N GLY A 256 -29.35 -16.83 -6.41
CA GLY A 256 -28.48 -16.02 -5.58
C GLY A 256 -27.06 -16.57 -5.36
N PHE A 257 -26.22 -15.69 -4.86
CA PHE A 257 -24.87 -15.95 -4.40
C PHE A 257 -24.89 -16.51 -2.97
N LEU A 258 -24.16 -17.61 -2.75
CA LEU A 258 -24.11 -18.33 -1.48
C LEU A 258 -22.90 -17.92 -0.63
N PRO A 259 -23.04 -17.90 0.71
CA PRO A 259 -21.93 -17.59 1.60
C PRO A 259 -20.82 -18.65 1.53
N GLY A 260 -19.56 -18.20 1.65
CA GLY A 260 -18.39 -19.08 1.68
C GLY A 260 -18.00 -19.69 0.32
N LYS A 261 -18.75 -19.39 -0.75
CA LYS A 261 -18.35 -19.70 -2.13
C LYS A 261 -17.57 -18.54 -2.71
N ILE A 262 -16.58 -18.84 -3.54
CA ILE A 262 -15.82 -17.84 -4.29
C ILE A 262 -16.44 -17.74 -5.69
N TYR A 263 -17.04 -16.59 -5.97
CA TYR A 263 -17.56 -16.28 -7.29
C TYR A 263 -16.54 -15.42 -8.03
N GLU A 264 -16.19 -15.83 -9.24
CA GLU A 264 -15.29 -15.09 -10.12
C GLU A 264 -16.04 -14.67 -11.37
N TYR A 265 -16.02 -13.37 -11.64
CA TYR A 265 -16.57 -12.77 -12.84
C TYR A 265 -15.44 -12.31 -13.76
N VAL A 266 -15.67 -12.46 -15.06
CA VAL A 266 -14.87 -11.86 -16.12
C VAL A 266 -15.82 -11.11 -17.02
N TYR A 267 -15.52 -9.85 -17.34
CA TYR A 267 -16.35 -9.07 -18.25
C TYR A 267 -15.55 -8.10 -19.09
N VAL A 268 -16.11 -7.68 -20.22
CA VAL A 268 -15.51 -6.66 -21.09
C VAL A 268 -15.68 -5.27 -20.47
N ALA A 269 -14.57 -4.66 -20.10
CA ALA A 269 -14.47 -3.28 -19.67
C ALA A 269 -13.85 -2.40 -20.78
N ALA A 270 -14.01 -1.09 -20.64
CA ALA A 270 -13.49 -0.09 -21.56
C ALA A 270 -12.80 1.05 -20.80
N ASP A 271 -12.05 1.87 -21.56
CA ASP A 271 -11.43 3.11 -21.10
C ASP A 271 -10.54 2.90 -19.85
N PRO A 272 -9.48 2.07 -19.94
CA PRO A 272 -8.58 1.80 -18.82
C PRO A 272 -7.95 3.11 -18.33
N VAL A 273 -7.96 3.30 -17.01
CA VAL A 273 -7.26 4.41 -16.39
C VAL A 273 -5.79 4.09 -16.17
N ILE A 274 -4.95 5.13 -16.26
CA ILE A 274 -3.51 5.04 -16.01
C ILE A 274 -3.28 5.08 -14.49
N ALA A 275 -3.67 3.99 -13.81
CA ALA A 275 -3.61 3.90 -12.35
C ALA A 275 -2.17 3.91 -11.80
N GLY A 276 -1.16 3.55 -12.62
CA GLY A 276 0.26 3.64 -12.26
C GLY A 276 0.73 5.06 -11.96
N GLY A 277 -0.02 6.09 -12.39
CA GLY A 277 0.22 7.47 -11.98
C GLY A 277 0.12 7.68 -10.46
N ALA A 278 -0.58 6.81 -9.73
CA ALA A 278 -0.66 6.90 -8.27
C ALA A 278 0.70 6.68 -7.58
N PHE A 279 1.57 5.80 -8.12
CA PHE A 279 2.92 5.64 -7.62
C PHE A 279 3.74 6.92 -7.80
N ALA A 280 3.66 7.53 -8.98
CA ALA A 280 4.30 8.80 -9.25
C ALA A 280 3.75 9.94 -8.39
N ALA A 281 2.44 9.99 -8.13
CA ALA A 281 1.82 10.97 -7.24
C ALA A 281 2.41 10.92 -5.82
N VAL A 282 2.60 9.71 -5.27
CA VAL A 282 3.21 9.49 -3.94
C VAL A 282 4.68 9.89 -3.93
N ARG A 283 5.44 9.48 -4.95
CA ARG A 283 6.85 9.85 -5.16
C ARG A 283 7.01 11.37 -5.23
N ASP A 284 6.22 12.02 -6.07
CA ASP A 284 6.35 13.44 -6.38
C ASP A 284 5.86 14.32 -5.25
N LEU A 285 4.80 13.92 -4.51
CA LEU A 285 4.43 14.60 -3.26
C LEU A 285 5.57 14.52 -2.23
N ALA A 286 6.22 13.35 -2.10
CA ALA A 286 7.31 13.19 -1.15
C ALA A 286 8.54 14.03 -1.55
N SER A 287 8.88 14.09 -2.84
CA SER A 287 9.94 14.96 -3.36
C SER A 287 9.60 16.44 -3.18
N TYR A 288 8.39 16.86 -3.55
CA TYR A 288 7.85 18.22 -3.33
C TYR A 288 7.95 18.63 -1.86
N ALA A 289 7.52 17.76 -0.95
CA ALA A 289 7.57 18.03 0.49
C ALA A 289 8.98 18.31 1.01
N LYS A 290 10.01 17.68 0.40
CA LYS A 290 11.41 17.82 0.81
C LYS A 290 12.19 18.91 0.10
N HIS A 291 11.83 19.23 -1.14
CA HIS A 291 12.71 19.97 -2.04
C HIS A 291 12.08 21.23 -2.63
N ALA A 292 10.76 21.33 -2.68
CA ALA A 292 10.11 22.49 -3.25
C ALA A 292 10.08 23.66 -2.24
N PRO A 293 10.57 24.87 -2.61
CA PRO A 293 10.60 26.02 -1.71
C PRO A 293 9.20 26.56 -1.37
N ASP A 294 8.24 26.34 -2.26
CA ASP A 294 6.83 26.67 -2.11
C ASP A 294 6.00 25.53 -1.49
N SER A 295 6.67 24.48 -1.01
CA SER A 295 6.00 23.35 -0.36
C SER A 295 5.10 23.83 0.77
N ILE A 296 3.83 23.45 0.69
CA ILE A 296 2.91 23.70 1.79
C ILE A 296 3.23 22.79 2.98
N VAL A 297 3.89 21.66 2.79
CA VAL A 297 4.23 20.68 3.84
C VAL A 297 5.73 20.45 3.90
N PRO A 298 6.54 21.51 4.17
CA PRO A 298 7.99 21.39 4.11
C PRO A 298 8.48 20.47 5.24
N VAL A 299 9.23 19.43 4.87
CA VAL A 299 9.81 18.47 5.80
C VAL A 299 11.20 18.03 5.34
N ALA A 300 12.00 17.52 6.27
CA ALA A 300 13.30 16.94 5.94
C ALA A 300 13.20 15.46 5.55
N ARG A 301 12.20 14.73 6.08
CA ARG A 301 12.05 13.27 5.94
C ARG A 301 10.60 12.88 5.69
N VAL A 302 10.40 11.86 4.86
CA VAL A 302 9.08 11.29 4.54
C VAL A 302 9.05 9.80 4.84
N TYR A 303 8.10 9.37 5.66
CA TYR A 303 7.83 7.97 5.94
C TYR A 303 6.49 7.57 5.33
N GLY A 304 6.52 6.72 4.31
CA GLY A 304 5.30 6.17 3.73
C GLY A 304 4.63 5.20 4.71
N GLN A 305 3.31 5.26 4.84
CA GLN A 305 2.56 4.40 5.74
C GLN A 305 1.38 3.78 4.99
N GLY A 306 1.20 2.47 5.16
CA GLY A 306 0.10 1.73 4.55
C GLY A 306 -0.29 0.50 5.37
N ILE A 307 -1.58 0.18 5.38
CA ILE A 307 -2.16 -0.96 6.10
C ILE A 307 -2.80 -1.90 5.08
N SER A 308 -2.54 -3.22 5.18
CA SER A 308 -3.17 -4.24 4.33
C SER A 308 -2.99 -3.97 2.82
N GLN A 309 -4.03 -3.55 2.11
CA GLN A 309 -3.99 -3.18 0.68
C GLN A 309 -2.98 -2.06 0.41
N ASP A 310 -2.98 -1.02 1.24
CA ASP A 310 -2.12 0.15 1.04
C ASP A 310 -0.66 -0.17 1.39
N GLY A 311 -0.45 -1.14 2.30
CA GLY A 311 0.86 -1.71 2.58
C GLY A 311 1.42 -2.50 1.39
N ARG A 312 0.55 -3.18 0.63
CA ARG A 312 0.96 -3.83 -0.64
C ARG A 312 1.28 -2.80 -1.71
N PHE A 313 0.47 -1.74 -1.84
CA PHE A 313 0.75 -0.62 -2.74
C PHE A 313 2.15 -0.06 -2.48
N LEU A 314 2.51 0.24 -1.23
CA LEU A 314 3.85 0.76 -0.92
C LEU A 314 4.97 -0.26 -1.16
N ARG A 315 4.71 -1.56 -1.01
CA ARG A 315 5.69 -2.58 -1.38
C ARG A 315 5.91 -2.62 -2.89
N ASP A 316 4.84 -2.55 -3.67
CA ASP A 316 4.92 -2.57 -5.13
C ASP A 316 5.56 -1.27 -5.64
N PHE A 317 5.27 -0.12 -5.02
CA PHE A 317 5.97 1.15 -5.23
C PHE A 317 7.50 1.00 -5.09
N LEU A 318 7.96 0.33 -4.03
CA LEU A 318 9.40 0.08 -3.82
C LEU A 318 9.95 -0.91 -4.85
N TYR A 319 9.21 -1.97 -5.16
CA TYR A 319 9.62 -3.02 -6.10
C TYR A 319 9.75 -2.49 -7.53
N GLU A 320 8.80 -1.69 -7.98
CA GLU A 320 8.77 -1.06 -9.31
C GLU A 320 9.70 0.17 -9.41
N GLY A 321 10.46 0.48 -8.36
CA GLY A 321 11.52 1.50 -8.38
C GLY A 321 11.04 2.94 -8.25
N PHE A 322 9.80 3.18 -7.81
CA PHE A 322 9.26 4.54 -7.64
C PHE A 322 9.82 5.30 -6.42
N ASN A 323 10.71 4.69 -5.63
CA ASN A 323 11.37 5.39 -4.53
C ASN A 323 12.51 6.34 -4.97
N ALA A 324 12.70 6.52 -6.26
CA ALA A 324 13.58 7.52 -6.84
C ALA A 324 12.72 8.51 -7.62
N ASP A 325 12.79 9.80 -7.26
CA ASP A 325 12.12 10.89 -7.98
C ASP A 325 12.70 11.09 -9.40
N GLU A 326 12.15 12.05 -10.14
CA GLU A 326 12.56 12.31 -11.52
C GLU A 326 14.03 12.75 -11.69
N ASP A 327 14.69 13.19 -10.60
CA ASP A 327 16.12 13.51 -10.53
C ASP A 327 16.96 12.35 -9.95
N GLY A 328 16.33 11.21 -9.61
CA GLY A 328 16.97 10.07 -8.97
C GLY A 328 17.17 10.22 -7.46
N LYS A 329 16.60 11.23 -6.81
CA LYS A 329 16.68 11.41 -5.34
C LYS A 329 15.69 10.49 -4.64
N ILE A 330 16.02 10.07 -3.42
CA ILE A 330 15.14 9.22 -2.61
C ILE A 330 13.83 9.96 -2.34
N ALA A 331 12.69 9.33 -2.62
CA ALA A 331 11.37 9.88 -2.31
C ALA A 331 10.96 9.63 -0.85
N LEU A 332 10.94 8.36 -0.42
CA LEU A 332 10.60 7.94 0.95
C LEU A 332 11.87 7.53 1.71
N ASP A 333 12.09 8.16 2.85
CA ASP A 333 13.18 7.86 3.78
C ASP A 333 12.93 6.58 4.59
N GLY A 334 11.67 6.13 4.63
CA GLY A 334 11.29 4.82 5.16
C GLY A 334 9.84 4.45 4.83
N SER A 335 9.47 3.21 5.11
CA SER A 335 8.11 2.70 4.92
C SER A 335 7.62 1.89 6.12
N LEU A 336 6.47 2.28 6.66
CA LEU A 336 5.76 1.65 7.77
C LEU A 336 4.63 0.79 7.19
N LEU A 337 4.93 -0.48 6.93
CA LEU A 337 4.01 -1.43 6.30
C LEU A 337 3.35 -2.32 7.37
N THR A 338 2.08 -2.08 7.67
CA THR A 338 1.33 -2.85 8.68
C THR A 338 0.49 -3.93 8.01
N SER A 339 0.70 -5.18 8.41
CA SER A 339 0.03 -6.35 7.83
C SER A 339 -0.02 -6.40 6.29
N PRO A 340 1.10 -6.11 5.57
CA PRO A 340 1.10 -6.25 4.13
C PRO A 340 0.99 -7.75 3.78
N GLU A 341 -0.10 -8.17 3.15
CA GLU A 341 -0.20 -9.55 2.63
C GLU A 341 0.99 -9.86 1.68
N PRO A 342 1.51 -11.10 1.64
CA PRO A 342 2.68 -11.44 0.82
C PRO A 342 2.45 -11.14 -0.67
N ALA A 343 3.50 -10.70 -1.38
CA ALA A 343 3.48 -10.54 -2.82
C ALA A 343 3.75 -11.91 -3.42
N ALA A 344 2.83 -12.42 -4.24
CA ALA A 344 3.19 -13.48 -5.16
C ALA A 344 3.92 -12.85 -6.35
N ALA A 345 5.12 -13.37 -6.64
CA ALA A 345 5.87 -13.06 -7.85
C ALA A 345 4.99 -13.30 -9.08
N VAL A 346 5.01 -12.35 -10.02
CA VAL A 346 4.21 -12.40 -11.24
C VAL A 346 4.82 -13.42 -12.21
N SER A 347 4.25 -14.63 -12.29
CA SER A 347 4.49 -15.54 -13.42
C SER A 347 3.46 -15.27 -14.51
N THR A 348 3.89 -14.72 -15.66
CA THR A 348 3.05 -14.56 -16.85
C THR A 348 3.48 -15.55 -17.94
N THR A 349 2.71 -16.61 -18.11
CA THR A 349 2.60 -17.36 -19.37
C THR A 349 1.24 -17.09 -19.98
N ALA A 350 1.18 -16.21 -21.00
CA ALA A 350 0.31 -16.32 -22.19
C ALA A 350 0.31 -14.99 -22.99
N SER A 351 0.89 -15.05 -24.18
CA SER A 351 0.62 -14.29 -25.42
C SER A 351 0.03 -12.87 -25.36
N ARG A 352 0.84 -11.90 -25.81
CA ARG A 352 0.48 -10.63 -26.49
C ARG A 352 -0.77 -9.91 -25.94
N SER A 353 -0.62 -9.35 -24.73
CA SER A 353 -1.03 -8.00 -24.29
C SER A 353 -1.04 -7.91 -22.75
N PRO A 354 -0.04 -7.27 -22.12
CA PRO A 354 -0.07 -6.95 -20.68
C PRO A 354 0.10 -5.42 -20.45
N ARG A 355 -0.53 -4.71 -19.51
CA ARG A 355 -1.23 -5.02 -18.25
C ARG A 355 -1.97 -3.74 -17.82
N ALA A 356 -3.29 -3.79 -17.64
CA ALA A 356 -3.99 -2.77 -16.85
C ALA A 356 -3.62 -2.96 -15.37
N MET A 357 -3.25 -1.87 -14.70
CA MET A 357 -3.05 -1.81 -13.26
C MET A 357 -4.44 -1.76 -12.60
N GLY A 358 -5.16 -2.88 -12.69
CA GLY A 358 -6.43 -3.12 -12.05
C GLY A 358 -6.23 -3.98 -10.80
N ASN A 359 -6.99 -3.64 -9.77
CA ASN A 359 -7.21 -4.39 -8.54
C ASN A 359 -6.92 -5.90 -8.66
N ARG A 360 -5.92 -6.37 -7.90
CA ARG A 360 -5.82 -7.78 -7.50
C ARG A 360 -6.08 -7.90 -6.00
N PRO A 361 -7.30 -8.22 -5.55
CA PRO A 361 -7.55 -8.47 -4.14
C PRO A 361 -7.29 -9.93 -3.75
N HIS A 362 -6.31 -10.12 -2.86
CA HIS A 362 -6.24 -11.12 -1.78
C HIS A 362 -6.10 -12.63 -2.10
N LEU A 363 -4.93 -13.17 -1.75
CA LEU A 363 -4.74 -14.56 -1.29
C LEU A 363 -4.69 -14.53 0.24
N SER A 364 -5.76 -15.00 0.88
CA SER A 364 -5.76 -15.28 2.31
C SER A 364 -4.97 -16.56 2.60
N PHE A 365 -4.10 -16.49 3.62
CA PHE A 365 -3.39 -17.56 4.32
C PHE A 365 -2.44 -18.49 3.52
N SER A 366 -1.13 -18.39 3.82
CA SER A 366 -0.20 -19.52 3.71
C SER A 366 0.87 -19.44 4.80
N PRO A 367 1.14 -20.53 5.55
CA PRO A 367 2.34 -20.68 6.38
C PRO A 367 3.55 -21.13 5.50
N PRO A 368 4.79 -21.20 6.05
CA PRO A 368 5.98 -20.58 5.46
C PRO A 368 6.90 -21.49 4.62
N THR A 369 7.98 -20.88 4.10
CA THR A 369 9.22 -21.45 3.52
C THR A 369 9.14 -21.79 2.02
N SER A 370 10.04 -21.35 1.13
CA SER A 370 11.51 -21.23 1.26
C SER A 370 12.08 -20.20 0.27
N PHE A 371 12.99 -19.34 0.74
CA PHE A 371 14.05 -18.76 -0.10
C PHE A 371 15.10 -19.85 -0.37
N PRO A 372 15.72 -19.88 -1.56
CA PRO A 372 17.12 -19.46 -1.60
C PRO A 372 17.48 -18.60 -2.81
N SER A 373 18.43 -17.70 -2.59
CA SER A 373 19.14 -16.91 -3.60
C SER A 373 20.16 -17.76 -4.40
N PRO A 374 20.96 -17.15 -5.29
CA PRO A 374 20.98 -17.36 -6.73
C PRO A 374 21.95 -18.46 -7.18
N ILE A 375 21.54 -19.27 -8.17
CA ILE A 375 22.45 -20.10 -8.97
C ILE A 375 22.06 -19.92 -10.44
N PHE A 376 22.85 -19.14 -11.18
CA PHE A 376 23.04 -19.34 -12.62
C PHE A 376 24.29 -20.23 -12.80
N PRO A 377 24.50 -20.94 -13.93
CA PRO A 377 23.97 -20.60 -15.26
C PRO A 377 23.43 -21.77 -16.09
N SER A 378 22.71 -21.40 -17.14
CA SER A 378 22.54 -22.19 -18.35
C SER A 378 23.90 -22.63 -18.92
N VAL A 379 24.03 -23.91 -19.23
CA VAL A 379 25.11 -24.46 -20.08
C VAL A 379 24.44 -25.09 -21.29
N ILE A 380 24.59 -24.47 -22.46
CA ILE A 380 25.38 -24.99 -23.58
C ILE A 380 25.93 -23.79 -24.37
N GLN A 381 27.17 -23.38 -24.11
CA GLN A 381 28.29 -23.49 -25.07
C GLN A 381 29.57 -22.97 -24.40
N SER A 382 30.62 -23.79 -24.50
CA SER A 382 32.01 -23.48 -24.13
C SER A 382 32.43 -22.12 -24.70
N GLN A 383 33.07 -21.27 -23.89
CA GLN A 383 34.31 -20.53 -24.20
C GLN A 383 34.88 -19.87 -22.92
N LYS A 384 36.21 -19.74 -22.91
CA LYS A 384 37.09 -19.48 -21.76
C LYS A 384 36.89 -18.13 -21.05
N LYS A 385 37.19 -18.11 -19.74
CA LYS A 385 37.44 -16.93 -18.86
C LYS A 385 38.65 -16.10 -19.38
N PRO A 386 38.73 -14.79 -19.10
CA PRO A 386 39.21 -14.26 -17.80
C PRO A 386 38.35 -13.07 -17.26
N ALA A 387 38.03 -13.03 -15.95
CA ALA A 387 38.63 -12.20 -14.89
C ALA A 387 38.52 -10.67 -15.11
N ASP A 388 37.60 -9.98 -14.39
CA ASP A 388 37.93 -8.84 -13.51
C ASP A 388 36.74 -8.33 -12.65
N CYS A 389 37.08 -7.51 -11.65
CA CYS A 389 36.35 -7.01 -10.47
C CYS A 389 35.23 -5.94 -10.63
N SER A 390 34.48 -5.77 -9.52
CA SER A 390 33.63 -4.62 -9.07
C SER A 390 32.22 -4.49 -9.71
N THR A 391 31.12 -4.14 -9.02
CA THR A 391 30.86 -3.17 -7.94
C THR A 391 29.65 -3.58 -7.06
N ALA A 392 29.64 -3.15 -5.80
CA ALA A 392 28.60 -3.42 -4.80
C ALA A 392 27.54 -2.30 -4.75
N LEU A 393 26.26 -2.66 -4.58
CA LEU A 393 25.14 -1.78 -4.21
C LEU A 393 24.85 -1.90 -2.70
N PRO A 394 24.42 -0.83 -2.01
CA PRO A 394 24.23 -0.85 -0.56
C PRO A 394 22.90 -1.51 -0.18
N LEU A 395 22.97 -2.53 0.68
CA LEU A 395 21.81 -3.21 1.29
C LEU A 395 21.25 -2.39 2.46
N THR A 396 19.97 -2.01 2.39
CA THR A 396 19.18 -1.54 3.54
C THR A 396 18.71 -2.73 4.37
N LYS A 397 19.04 -2.74 5.67
CA LYS A 397 18.64 -3.78 6.63
C LYS A 397 17.14 -3.73 6.92
N SER A 398 16.44 -4.84 6.69
CA SER A 398 15.08 -5.08 7.19
C SER A 398 15.18 -5.85 8.53
N TYR A 399 14.53 -5.37 9.58
CA TYR A 399 14.40 -6.12 10.84
C TYR A 399 13.02 -6.77 10.91
N ARG A 400 12.99 -8.09 11.11
CA ARG A 400 11.76 -8.87 11.34
C ARG A 400 11.69 -9.19 12.83
N ILE A 401 10.66 -8.72 13.50
CA ILE A 401 10.31 -9.18 14.85
C ILE A 401 9.24 -10.25 14.68
N SER A 402 9.53 -11.48 15.10
CA SER A 402 8.60 -12.61 15.05
C SER A 402 8.16 -12.96 16.47
N PHE A 403 6.86 -12.95 16.72
CA PHE A 403 6.26 -13.56 17.90
C PHE A 403 5.82 -14.98 17.56
N SER A 404 6.26 -15.96 18.34
CA SER A 404 5.77 -17.33 18.25
C SER A 404 4.59 -17.51 19.22
N PRO A 405 3.42 -17.97 18.79
CA PRO A 405 2.34 -18.33 19.69
C PRO A 405 2.56 -19.76 20.21
N THR A 406 2.71 -19.91 21.52
CA THR A 406 2.63 -21.21 22.21
C THR A 406 1.15 -21.65 22.25
N PRO A 407 0.79 -22.90 21.93
CA PRO A 407 -0.60 -23.34 21.99
C PRO A 407 -1.07 -23.49 23.45
N LEU A 408 -2.20 -22.88 23.80
CA LEU A 408 -2.94 -23.17 25.03
C LEU A 408 -3.85 -24.37 24.77
N SER A 409 -3.60 -25.48 25.47
CA SER A 409 -4.47 -26.64 25.52
C SER A 409 -5.69 -26.36 26.40
N ASN A 410 -6.88 -26.33 25.81
CA ASN A 410 -8.14 -26.37 26.55
C ASN A 410 -8.46 -27.82 26.96
N THR A 411 -8.22 -28.18 28.22
CA THR A 411 -8.87 -29.32 28.86
C THR A 411 -9.91 -28.80 29.84
N GLY A 412 -11.19 -29.03 29.54
CA GLY A 412 -12.31 -28.71 30.42
C GLY A 412 -12.22 -29.51 31.72
N ALA A 413 -12.33 -28.81 32.84
CA ALA A 413 -12.41 -29.41 34.17
C ALA A 413 -13.88 -29.76 34.50
N VAL A 414 -14.13 -31.05 34.72
CA VAL A 414 -15.28 -31.58 35.46
C VAL A 414 -14.79 -31.79 36.91
N PRO A 415 -15.56 -31.46 37.96
CA PRO A 415 -15.09 -31.54 39.34
C PRO A 415 -15.04 -33.00 39.85
N PRO A 416 -14.11 -33.37 40.75
CA PRO A 416 -13.99 -34.73 41.27
C PRO A 416 -14.80 -34.93 42.57
N PRO A 417 -15.17 -36.19 42.91
CA PRO A 417 -15.49 -36.56 44.29
C PRO A 417 -14.26 -37.13 45.03
N LEU A 418 -14.13 -36.69 46.28
CA LEU A 418 -13.62 -37.33 47.50
C LEU A 418 -12.56 -38.46 47.45
N SER A 419 -11.42 -38.14 48.09
CA SER A 419 -10.56 -38.93 49.00
C SER A 419 -10.10 -40.35 48.64
N THR A 420 -8.77 -40.57 48.62
CA THR A 420 -7.99 -41.30 49.66
C THR A 420 -6.51 -41.53 49.24
N SER A 421 -5.63 -41.52 50.27
CA SER A 421 -4.24 -42.06 50.37
C SER A 421 -3.19 -41.70 49.30
N ALA A 422 -2.17 -40.90 49.61
CA ALA A 422 -0.91 -41.26 50.30
C ALA A 422 0.03 -42.19 49.49
N ARG A 423 1.20 -41.69 49.06
CA ARG A 423 2.54 -42.15 49.50
C ARG A 423 3.68 -41.50 48.69
N THR A 424 4.77 -41.37 49.42
CA THR A 424 6.10 -40.76 49.31
C THR A 424 7.04 -41.10 48.13
N GLU A 425 7.92 -40.11 47.87
CA GLU A 425 9.40 -40.21 47.74
C GLU A 425 10.12 -40.49 46.40
N ASN A 426 11.10 -39.60 46.18
CA ASN A 426 12.53 -39.82 45.89
C ASN A 426 13.12 -39.66 44.47
N THR A 427 13.89 -38.55 44.36
CA THR A 427 15.32 -38.44 43.96
C THR A 427 15.79 -38.96 42.60
N THR A 428 16.42 -38.07 41.79
CA THR A 428 17.90 -37.98 41.58
C THR A 428 18.27 -37.26 40.25
N HIS A 429 19.24 -36.35 40.33
CA HIS A 429 20.17 -35.89 39.28
C HIS A 429 21.43 -36.82 39.29
N PRO A 430 22.51 -36.71 38.46
CA PRO A 430 22.86 -35.79 37.34
C PRO A 430 23.64 -36.42 36.12
N SER A 431 24.04 -35.55 35.17
CA SER A 431 25.38 -35.42 34.50
C SER A 431 25.84 -36.22 33.24
N ARG A 432 26.12 -35.42 32.17
CA ARG A 432 27.38 -35.23 31.38
C ARG A 432 27.75 -36.02 30.09
N THR A 433 28.18 -35.21 29.10
CA THR A 433 29.15 -35.39 27.95
C THR A 433 28.67 -36.21 26.73
N THR A 434 28.94 -35.86 25.45
CA THR A 434 30.24 -35.53 24.82
C THR A 434 30.10 -34.76 23.49
N TYR A 435 31.10 -33.92 23.16
CA TYR A 435 31.32 -33.24 21.86
C TYR A 435 32.20 -34.08 20.92
N ALA A 436 32.07 -33.88 19.60
CA ALA A 436 33.12 -34.16 18.62
C ALA A 436 33.27 -32.96 17.66
N SER A 437 34.51 -32.51 17.50
CA SER A 437 34.97 -31.38 16.69
C SER A 437 35.74 -31.87 15.46
N ILE A 438 35.63 -31.15 14.33
CA ILE A 438 36.61 -31.17 13.24
C ILE A 438 37.01 -29.73 12.94
N THR A 439 38.32 -29.49 12.89
CA THR A 439 39.01 -28.21 12.87
C THR A 439 39.45 -27.76 11.47
N SER A 440 39.19 -26.47 11.16
CA SER A 440 40.11 -25.45 10.58
C SER A 440 40.45 -25.49 9.06
N PRO A 441 40.77 -24.34 8.41
CA PRO A 441 41.44 -23.16 8.96
C PRO A 441 40.75 -21.79 8.83
N VAL A 442 41.33 -20.88 9.61
CA VAL A 442 40.87 -19.58 10.10
C VAL A 442 41.41 -18.45 9.22
N CYS A 443 40.59 -17.41 9.00
CA CYS A 443 41.07 -16.03 8.94
C CYS A 443 40.29 -15.23 9.99
N SER A 444 41.01 -14.68 10.97
CA SER A 444 40.50 -13.94 12.12
C SER A 444 40.64 -12.44 11.87
N ILE A 445 39.57 -11.67 12.12
CA ILE A 445 39.66 -10.28 12.64
C ILE A 445 38.53 -10.10 13.67
N SER A 446 38.91 -9.64 14.87
CA SER A 446 38.17 -9.61 16.14
C SER A 446 36.87 -8.77 16.18
N PRO A 447 35.87 -9.16 16.98
CA PRO A 447 34.80 -8.26 17.43
C PRO A 447 35.15 -7.56 18.75
N VAL A 448 34.95 -6.24 18.78
CA VAL A 448 35.00 -5.40 20.00
C VAL A 448 33.74 -5.68 20.83
N LEU A 449 33.93 -6.14 22.08
CA LEU A 449 32.89 -6.26 23.09
C LEU A 449 32.42 -4.88 23.58
N PHE A 450 31.11 -4.69 23.72
CA PHE A 450 30.53 -3.74 24.68
C PHE A 450 29.55 -4.50 25.58
N ARG A 451 29.78 -4.42 26.90
CA ARG A 451 28.93 -4.99 27.96
C ARG A 451 27.72 -4.07 28.23
N PRO A 452 26.50 -4.59 28.42
CA PRO A 452 25.40 -3.80 28.97
C PRO A 452 25.48 -3.79 30.51
N HIS A 453 25.41 -2.59 31.10
CA HIS A 453 25.18 -2.39 32.53
C HIS A 453 23.71 -2.66 32.85
N GLU A 454 23.46 -3.50 33.85
CA GLU A 454 22.15 -3.73 34.46
C GLU A 454 21.69 -2.48 35.23
N ALA A 455 20.49 -1.99 34.93
CA ALA A 455 19.71 -1.15 35.85
C ALA A 455 18.36 -1.81 36.07
N LYS A 456 18.17 -2.41 37.26
CA LYS A 456 16.90 -2.94 37.73
C LYS A 456 15.97 -1.78 38.09
N MET A 457 14.81 -1.69 37.45
CA MET A 457 13.68 -0.90 37.93
C MET A 457 12.48 -1.83 38.15
N THR A 458 12.10 -1.98 39.41
CA THR A 458 10.97 -2.75 39.89
C THR A 458 9.70 -1.91 39.72
N PHE A 459 8.69 -2.40 38.98
CA PHE A 459 7.36 -1.80 38.95
C PHE A 459 6.42 -2.56 39.88
N SER A 460 5.86 -1.82 40.84
CA SER A 460 4.76 -2.23 41.71
C SER A 460 3.44 -1.95 41.00
N VAL A 461 2.61 -2.98 40.80
CA VAL A 461 1.24 -2.85 40.29
C VAL A 461 0.30 -2.81 41.48
N SER A 462 -0.30 -1.64 41.75
CA SER A 462 -1.42 -1.49 42.67
C SER A 462 -2.73 -1.58 41.88
N SER A 463 -3.44 -2.70 42.03
CA SER A 463 -4.81 -2.85 41.55
C SER A 463 -5.79 -2.22 42.53
N ARG A 464 -6.46 -1.12 42.15
CA ARG A 464 -7.70 -0.68 42.82
C ARG A 464 -8.90 -1.02 41.95
N SER A 465 -9.63 -2.04 42.37
CA SER A 465 -10.99 -2.31 41.90
C SER A 465 -11.94 -1.22 42.41
N ARG A 466 -12.66 -0.53 41.52
CA ARG A 466 -13.87 0.21 41.92
C ARG A 466 -15.09 -0.67 41.62
N ARG A 467 -15.78 -1.06 42.69
CA ARG A 467 -17.15 -1.57 42.65
C ARG A 467 -18.11 -0.39 42.42
N SER A 468 -19.07 -0.58 41.52
CA SER A 468 -20.30 0.24 41.48
C SER A 468 -21.27 -0.22 42.57
N PRO A 469 -22.06 0.67 43.18
CA PRO A 469 -23.30 0.30 43.85
C PRO A 469 -24.51 0.52 42.93
N ILE A 470 -25.47 -0.37 43.11
CA ILE A 470 -26.84 -0.38 42.58
C ILE A 470 -27.77 0.30 43.62
N ASP A 471 -28.94 0.76 43.11
CA ASP A 471 -30.13 1.34 43.77
C ASP A 471 -30.00 2.77 44.32
N THR A 472 -30.85 3.73 43.95
CA THR A 472 -32.34 3.70 43.76
C THR A 472 -32.80 4.42 42.50
#